data_AF-A0A0D8IWE8-F1
#
_entry.id   AF-A0A0D8IWE8-F1
#
_cell.length_a   1.000
_cell.length_b   1.000
_cell.length_c   1.000
_cell.angle_alpha   90.00
_cell.angle_beta   90.00
_cell.angle_gamma   90.00
#
_symmetry.space_group_name_H-M   'P 1'
#
loop_
_entity.id
_entity.type
_entity.pdbx_description
1 polymer ?
#
loop_
_entity_poly.entity_id
_entity_poly.type
_entity_poly.pdbx_seq_one_letter_code
_entity_poly.pdbx_strand_id
1 'polypeptide(L)'
;MKKYISILLAAVLVLACLSACGTSDKPADADNSEKLSVVTTIFPQYDFTRQIVGDKADVTMLLKPGAESHSYEPTPQDIKTIQNCDLFIYTGGENDVWVDDILNSMGDQRPDTLRLIDCVPTVNEEIVEGMEHEHDHDHGEIVESEIKDRPLSDFAGDFQSVLPYFEDGTLDEYITEEAEENEKSFDEMKQEFLEKRKSDYNTLSIEGNSVSFHTPSGTVSAEYEYQGFQTVKDDDGDITSVWYTFQAKTPDSGAPVYLAFNDHGTGADSHEEEHEEHEEEIAHFHLRYGNESVEALMDVENWAPTFYAADATADEIKEALAGHSHEHEEETDEHVWTSPKNAIEIVDKITSLICGKDPKNDDSYEKNSADYKEQLEQLDASFRKVVDSAKRKTILFGDRFPFRYFADEYGLSYYAAFTGCSTETEASAATVAFLTDKVKEEQIPVVFTIELSNEKIADSICEATGAKKMTLYSCHNMTKEQMENGATYLSMMMENVDSLRAALN
;
A
#
# COMPACT_ATOMS: atom_id res chain seq x y z
N MET A 1 -68.77 -50.71 -28.88
CA MET A 1 -67.55 -49.88 -28.77
C MET A 1 -67.83 -48.38 -28.71
N LYS A 2 -68.70 -47.80 -29.55
CA LYS A 2 -69.02 -46.35 -29.50
C LYS A 2 -69.74 -45.87 -28.21
N LYS A 3 -70.54 -46.71 -27.53
CA LYS A 3 -71.25 -46.34 -26.28
C LYS A 3 -70.35 -46.28 -25.04
N TYR A 4 -69.26 -47.06 -25.00
CA TYR A 4 -68.33 -47.07 -23.86
C TYR A 4 -67.29 -45.95 -23.96
N ILE A 5 -66.97 -45.49 -25.17
CA ILE A 5 -66.08 -44.34 -25.40
C ILE A 5 -66.74 -43.03 -24.93
N SER A 6 -68.05 -42.86 -25.14
CA SER A 6 -68.78 -41.66 -24.65
C SER A 6 -68.92 -41.61 -23.14
N ILE A 7 -68.97 -42.76 -22.45
CA ILE A 7 -69.00 -42.81 -20.98
C ILE A 7 -67.60 -42.55 -20.40
N LEU A 8 -66.54 -43.05 -21.06
CA LEU A 8 -65.17 -42.78 -20.65
C LEU A 8 -64.78 -41.29 -20.84
N LEU A 9 -65.23 -40.66 -21.94
CA LEU A 9 -64.99 -39.22 -22.19
C LEU A 9 -65.75 -38.32 -21.20
N ALA A 10 -66.98 -38.70 -20.82
CA ALA A 10 -67.77 -37.96 -19.84
C ALA A 10 -67.19 -38.10 -18.41
N ALA A 11 -66.61 -39.25 -18.06
CA ALA A 11 -65.94 -39.45 -16.78
C ALA A 11 -64.63 -38.65 -16.67
N VAL A 12 -63.87 -38.52 -17.77
CA VAL A 12 -62.65 -37.70 -17.82
C VAL A 12 -62.96 -36.20 -17.77
N LEU A 13 -64.07 -35.74 -18.39
CA LEU A 13 -64.49 -34.34 -18.29
C LEU A 13 -65.02 -33.98 -16.89
N VAL A 14 -65.69 -34.90 -16.19
CA VAL A 14 -66.18 -34.65 -14.81
C VAL A 14 -65.05 -34.67 -13.79
N LEU A 15 -63.99 -35.48 -13.99
CA LEU A 15 -62.77 -35.39 -13.16
C LEU A 15 -61.97 -34.10 -13.42
N ALA A 16 -62.02 -33.54 -14.64
CA ALA A 16 -61.37 -32.26 -14.94
C ALA A 16 -62.10 -31.05 -14.34
N CYS A 17 -63.42 -31.14 -14.11
CA CYS A 17 -64.20 -30.05 -13.51
C CYS A 17 -64.26 -30.07 -11.97
N LEU A 18 -63.76 -31.11 -11.30
CA LEU A 18 -63.75 -31.21 -9.83
C LEU A 18 -62.41 -30.83 -9.19
N SER A 19 -61.36 -30.55 -9.98
CA SER A 19 -60.09 -30.00 -9.47
C SER A 19 -60.05 -28.46 -9.43
N ALA A 20 -61.17 -27.78 -9.75
CA ALA A 20 -61.25 -26.32 -9.84
C ALA A 20 -61.99 -25.64 -8.67
N CYS A 21 -62.20 -26.35 -7.56
CA CYS A 21 -62.73 -25.79 -6.31
C CYS A 21 -61.94 -26.36 -5.12
N GLY A 22 -60.65 -26.06 -5.08
CA GLY A 22 -59.92 -25.92 -3.83
C GLY A 22 -59.88 -24.43 -3.51
N THR A 23 -60.44 -24.03 -2.38
CA THR A 23 -60.25 -22.69 -1.77
C THR A 23 -58.76 -22.35 -1.84
N SER A 24 -58.43 -21.46 -2.78
CA SER A 24 -57.12 -20.88 -2.89
C SER A 24 -57.04 -19.82 -1.81
N ASP A 25 -56.79 -20.24 -0.57
CA ASP A 25 -55.91 -19.47 0.28
C ASP A 25 -54.58 -19.46 -0.49
N LYS A 26 -54.43 -18.46 -1.37
CA LYS A 26 -53.11 -18.06 -1.81
C LYS A 26 -52.34 -17.83 -0.51
N PRO A 27 -51.18 -18.47 -0.30
CA PRO A 27 -50.20 -17.84 0.57
C PRO A 27 -50.10 -16.42 0.03
N ALA A 28 -50.35 -15.41 0.87
CA ALA A 28 -49.98 -14.06 0.52
C ALA A 28 -48.57 -14.15 -0.03
N ASP A 29 -48.36 -13.65 -1.26
CA ASP A 29 -47.03 -13.54 -1.85
C ASP A 29 -46.11 -13.07 -0.73
N ALA A 30 -45.14 -13.92 -0.40
CA ALA A 30 -44.11 -13.59 0.57
C ALA A 30 -43.44 -12.33 0.03
N ASP A 31 -43.73 -11.22 0.71
CA ASP A 31 -42.97 -9.99 0.75
C ASP A 31 -42.03 -9.79 -0.45
N ASN A 32 -42.57 -9.38 -1.59
CA ASN A 32 -41.78 -8.88 -2.72
C ASN A 32 -41.36 -7.43 -2.45
N SER A 33 -40.96 -7.13 -1.21
CA SER A 33 -40.17 -5.94 -0.93
C SER A 33 -38.74 -6.26 -1.35
N GLU A 34 -38.17 -5.35 -2.14
CA GLU A 34 -36.77 -5.40 -2.55
C GLU A 34 -35.93 -5.55 -1.27
N LYS A 35 -35.10 -6.61 -1.23
CA LYS A 35 -34.20 -6.83 -0.11
C LYS A 35 -33.14 -5.74 -0.13
N LEU A 36 -32.67 -5.34 1.05
CA LEU A 36 -31.52 -4.45 1.17
C LEU A 36 -30.34 -5.07 0.41
N SER A 37 -29.74 -4.32 -0.51
CA SER A 37 -28.55 -4.73 -1.25
C SER A 37 -27.30 -4.12 -0.60
N VAL A 38 -26.41 -4.97 -0.10
CA VAL A 38 -25.14 -4.55 0.50
C VAL A 38 -23.99 -5.06 -0.37
N VAL A 39 -23.09 -4.16 -0.74
CA VAL A 39 -21.86 -4.50 -1.47
C VAL A 39 -20.67 -4.30 -0.53
N THR A 40 -19.71 -5.23 -0.60
CA THR A 40 -18.52 -5.25 0.24
C THR A 40 -17.27 -5.45 -0.61
N THR A 41 -16.13 -4.84 -0.26
CA THR A 41 -14.88 -5.04 -1.05
C THR A 41 -14.28 -6.43 -0.82
N ILE A 42 -13.78 -6.72 0.39
CA ILE A 42 -13.09 -7.99 0.75
C ILE A 42 -13.88 -8.86 1.75
N PHE A 43 -13.28 -9.99 2.17
CA PHE A 43 -13.95 -11.02 2.96
C PHE A 43 -14.43 -10.62 4.36
N PRO A 44 -13.67 -9.86 5.19
CA PRO A 44 -14.09 -9.53 6.55
C PRO A 44 -15.46 -8.83 6.60
N GLN A 45 -15.64 -7.74 5.84
CA GLN A 45 -16.91 -7.00 5.76
C GLN A 45 -18.02 -7.87 5.16
N TYR A 46 -17.72 -8.74 4.19
CA TYR A 46 -18.69 -9.70 3.66
C TYR A 46 -19.19 -10.66 4.74
N ASP A 47 -18.28 -11.24 5.52
CA ASP A 47 -18.62 -12.17 6.59
C ASP A 47 -19.40 -11.47 7.71
N PHE A 48 -18.91 -10.35 8.23
CA PHE A 48 -19.60 -9.62 9.29
C PHE A 48 -21.03 -9.25 8.87
N THR A 49 -21.19 -8.71 7.66
CA THR A 49 -22.49 -8.32 7.13
C THR A 49 -23.43 -9.52 6.98
N ARG A 50 -22.99 -10.63 6.36
CA ARG A 50 -23.86 -11.79 6.14
C ARG A 50 -24.26 -12.48 7.45
N GLN A 51 -23.42 -12.45 8.49
CA GLN A 51 -23.75 -12.98 9.82
C GLN A 51 -24.85 -12.15 10.49
N ILE A 52 -24.85 -10.82 10.30
CA ILE A 52 -25.89 -9.93 10.81
C ILE A 52 -27.20 -10.13 10.03
N VAL A 53 -27.15 -10.08 8.70
CA VAL A 53 -28.38 -9.98 7.89
C VAL A 53 -29.07 -11.30 7.60
N GLY A 54 -28.35 -12.42 7.65
CA GLY A 54 -28.90 -13.74 7.33
C GLY A 54 -29.54 -13.78 5.94
N ASP A 55 -30.83 -14.14 5.87
CA ASP A 55 -31.58 -14.24 4.61
C ASP A 55 -32.36 -12.96 4.23
N LYS A 56 -32.25 -11.89 5.02
CA LYS A 56 -33.09 -10.68 4.91
C LYS A 56 -32.52 -9.61 3.98
N ALA A 57 -31.21 -9.61 3.74
CA ALA A 57 -30.53 -8.73 2.80
C ALA A 57 -29.66 -9.56 1.84
N ASP A 58 -29.36 -9.01 0.67
CA ASP A 58 -28.47 -9.61 -0.31
C ASP A 58 -27.08 -8.97 -0.17
N VAL A 59 -26.06 -9.78 0.15
CA VAL A 59 -24.67 -9.32 0.36
C VAL A 59 -23.80 -9.79 -0.79
N THR A 60 -23.09 -8.86 -1.43
CA THR A 60 -22.19 -9.14 -2.57
C THR A 60 -20.76 -8.72 -2.23
N MET A 61 -19.81 -9.66 -2.33
CA MET A 61 -18.38 -9.38 -2.25
C MET A 61 -17.82 -9.09 -3.64
N LEU A 62 -17.13 -7.96 -3.82
CA LEU A 62 -16.55 -7.56 -5.11
C LEU A 62 -15.34 -8.43 -5.45
N LEU A 63 -14.37 -8.50 -4.54
CA LEU A 63 -13.18 -9.29 -4.76
C LEU A 63 -13.50 -10.76 -4.63
N LYS A 64 -13.08 -11.54 -5.63
CA LYS A 64 -13.35 -12.98 -5.66
C LYS A 64 -12.34 -13.69 -4.76
N PRO A 65 -12.70 -14.87 -4.21
CA PRO A 65 -11.75 -15.72 -3.50
C PRO A 65 -10.44 -15.91 -4.28
N GLY A 66 -9.32 -15.52 -3.68
CA GLY A 66 -7.97 -15.61 -4.23
C GLY A 66 -7.52 -14.42 -5.08
N ALA A 67 -8.32 -13.36 -5.19
CA ALA A 67 -7.89 -12.11 -5.84
C ALA A 67 -7.07 -11.24 -4.87
N GLU A 68 -5.96 -10.66 -5.33
CA GLU A 68 -5.20 -9.65 -4.59
C GLU A 68 -5.99 -8.34 -4.55
N SER A 69 -5.99 -7.64 -3.41
CA SER A 69 -6.78 -6.43 -3.22
C SER A 69 -5.98 -5.15 -3.34
N HIS A 70 -4.71 -5.13 -2.93
CA HIS A 70 -3.89 -3.92 -2.98
C HIS A 70 -3.63 -3.44 -4.42
N SER A 71 -3.70 -4.34 -5.40
CA SER A 71 -3.60 -4.03 -6.83
C SER A 71 -4.94 -4.12 -7.58
N TYR A 72 -6.07 -4.11 -6.85
CA TYR A 72 -7.37 -4.29 -7.47
C TYR A 72 -7.83 -3.02 -8.18
N GLU A 73 -8.03 -3.15 -9.49
CA GLU A 73 -8.74 -2.14 -10.29
C GLU A 73 -10.21 -2.55 -10.52
N PRO A 74 -11.18 -1.70 -10.14
CA PRO A 74 -12.60 -2.00 -10.29
C PRO A 74 -13.05 -1.99 -11.76
N THR A 75 -13.79 -3.02 -12.16
CA THR A 75 -14.33 -3.08 -13.52
C THR A 75 -15.57 -2.19 -13.68
N PRO A 76 -15.98 -1.82 -14.91
CA PRO A 76 -17.25 -1.11 -15.13
C PRO A 76 -18.48 -1.84 -14.57
N GLN A 77 -18.43 -3.16 -14.46
CA GLN A 77 -19.50 -3.95 -13.84
C GLN A 77 -19.49 -3.81 -12.31
N ASP A 78 -18.32 -3.70 -11.69
CA ASP A 78 -18.18 -3.48 -10.25
C ASP A 78 -18.67 -2.08 -9.88
N ILE A 79 -18.27 -1.05 -10.62
CA ILE A 79 -18.77 0.33 -10.48
C ILE A 79 -20.30 0.36 -10.56
N LYS A 80 -20.89 -0.34 -11.55
CA LYS A 80 -22.34 -0.46 -11.67
C LYS A 80 -22.97 -1.20 -10.49
N THR A 81 -22.30 -2.21 -9.95
CA THR A 81 -22.79 -2.97 -8.79
C THR A 81 -22.81 -2.07 -7.55
N ILE A 82 -21.74 -1.29 -7.32
CA ILE A 82 -21.65 -0.29 -6.25
C ILE A 82 -22.74 0.78 -6.41
N GLN A 83 -22.91 1.34 -7.62
CA GLN A 83 -23.91 2.39 -7.88
C GLN A 83 -25.35 1.95 -7.59
N ASN A 84 -25.66 0.65 -7.75
CA ASN A 84 -27.02 0.13 -7.59
C ASN A 84 -27.28 -0.49 -6.21
N CYS A 85 -26.31 -0.51 -5.31
CA CYS A 85 -26.51 -1.02 -3.96
C CYS A 85 -27.07 0.04 -3.02
N ASP A 86 -27.66 -0.40 -1.90
CA ASP A 86 -28.17 0.51 -0.87
C ASP A 86 -27.08 0.91 0.13
N LEU A 87 -26.07 0.06 0.31
CA LEU A 87 -24.97 0.24 1.25
C LEU A 87 -23.68 -0.37 0.68
N PHE A 88 -22.62 0.43 0.63
CA PHE A 88 -21.29 -0.02 0.26
C PHE A 88 -20.34 0.00 1.46
N ILE A 89 -19.82 -1.16 1.86
CA ILE A 89 -18.93 -1.32 3.01
C ILE A 89 -17.54 -1.69 2.52
N TYR A 90 -16.54 -0.91 2.88
CA TYR A 90 -15.17 -1.08 2.43
C TYR A 90 -14.20 -0.86 3.60
N THR A 91 -12.96 -1.29 3.45
CA THR A 91 -11.91 -1.13 4.45
C THR A 91 -11.57 0.36 4.64
N GLY A 92 -11.27 1.05 3.53
CA GLY A 92 -10.58 2.34 3.54
C GLY A 92 -9.07 2.15 3.57
N GLY A 93 -8.30 3.24 3.67
CA GLY A 93 -6.84 3.16 3.58
C GLY A 93 -6.39 2.84 2.16
N GLU A 94 -5.22 2.23 2.04
CA GLU A 94 -4.59 1.91 0.77
C GLU A 94 -5.29 0.79 0.00
N ASN A 95 -5.90 -0.17 0.69
CA ASN A 95 -6.69 -1.28 0.13
C ASN A 95 -7.71 -0.81 -0.90
N ASP A 96 -8.30 0.34 -0.58
CA ASP A 96 -9.50 0.86 -1.20
C ASP A 96 -9.28 2.30 -1.68
N VAL A 97 -8.04 2.70 -1.99
CA VAL A 97 -7.71 4.06 -2.49
C VAL A 97 -8.58 4.46 -3.69
N TRP A 98 -8.89 3.49 -4.56
CA TRP A 98 -9.76 3.65 -5.74
C TRP A 98 -11.22 4.02 -5.41
N VAL A 99 -11.68 3.78 -4.19
CA VAL A 99 -13.09 3.96 -3.81
C VAL A 99 -13.48 5.42 -3.87
N ASP A 100 -12.63 6.33 -3.39
CA ASP A 100 -12.97 7.75 -3.28
C ASP A 100 -13.20 8.38 -4.66
N ASP A 101 -12.36 8.05 -5.65
CA ASP A 101 -12.53 8.48 -7.04
C ASP A 101 -13.86 8.00 -7.63
N ILE A 102 -14.22 6.74 -7.38
CA ILE A 102 -15.48 6.18 -7.86
C ILE A 102 -16.68 6.84 -7.20
N LEU A 103 -16.66 7.03 -5.87
CA LEU A 103 -17.74 7.69 -5.16
C LEU A 103 -17.90 9.15 -5.58
N ASN A 104 -16.79 9.84 -5.85
CA ASN A 104 -16.78 11.21 -6.37
C ASN A 104 -17.39 11.27 -7.78
N SER A 105 -17.06 10.32 -8.65
CA SER A 105 -17.62 10.23 -10.01
C SER A 105 -19.13 9.99 -10.04
N MET A 106 -19.70 9.36 -8.99
CA MET A 106 -21.13 9.05 -8.89
C MET A 106 -21.99 10.24 -8.45
N GLY A 107 -21.41 11.25 -7.78
CA GLY A 107 -22.13 12.41 -7.25
C GLY A 107 -23.34 12.03 -6.38
N ASP A 108 -24.50 12.63 -6.65
CA ASP A 108 -25.75 12.37 -5.90
C ASP A 108 -26.30 10.93 -6.06
N GLN A 109 -25.75 10.13 -6.97
CA GLN A 109 -26.18 8.75 -7.21
C GLN A 109 -25.36 7.72 -6.42
N ARG A 110 -24.42 8.16 -5.57
CA ARG A 110 -23.59 7.26 -4.77
C ARG A 110 -24.41 6.56 -3.67
N PRO A 111 -24.09 5.31 -3.31
CA PRO A 111 -24.71 4.64 -2.17
C PRO A 111 -24.28 5.29 -0.85
N ASP A 112 -25.00 4.98 0.23
CA ASP A 112 -24.45 5.24 1.56
C ASP A 112 -23.27 4.30 1.79
N THR A 113 -22.28 4.76 2.57
CA THR A 113 -21.03 4.02 2.75
C THR A 113 -20.66 3.81 4.22
N LEU A 114 -19.82 2.80 4.46
CA LEU A 114 -19.16 2.56 5.74
C LEU A 114 -17.72 2.12 5.50
N ARG A 115 -16.76 2.86 6.07
CA ARG A 115 -15.34 2.48 6.13
C ARG A 115 -15.06 1.71 7.40
N LEU A 116 -14.34 0.59 7.32
CA LEU A 116 -13.95 -0.17 8.51
C LEU A 116 -12.98 0.62 9.39
N ILE A 117 -12.04 1.36 8.79
CA ILE A 117 -11.10 2.20 9.53
C ILE A 117 -11.79 3.32 10.33
N ASP A 118 -12.99 3.77 9.92
CA ASP A 118 -13.78 4.75 10.69
C ASP A 118 -14.54 4.13 11.86
N CYS A 119 -14.58 2.80 11.96
CA CYS A 119 -15.34 2.10 13.00
C CYS A 119 -14.60 2.03 14.34
N VAL A 120 -13.27 2.12 14.32
CA VAL A 120 -12.38 1.89 15.47
C VAL A 120 -11.22 2.89 15.47
N PRO A 121 -10.51 3.09 16.59
CA PRO A 121 -9.25 3.83 16.58
C PRO A 121 -8.21 3.13 15.70
N THR A 122 -7.55 3.90 14.83
CA THR A 122 -6.49 3.40 13.95
C THR A 122 -5.10 3.59 14.57
N VAL A 123 -4.14 2.81 14.08
CA VAL A 123 -2.72 2.97 14.34
C VAL A 123 -1.98 3.00 13.00
N ASN A 124 -0.77 3.54 12.98
CA ASN A 124 0.06 3.53 11.79
C ASN A 124 0.73 2.17 11.62
N GLU A 125 1.11 1.85 10.39
CA GLU A 125 2.04 0.78 10.08
C GLU A 125 3.34 0.97 10.90
N GLU A 126 3.99 -0.15 11.21
CA GLU A 126 5.26 -0.13 11.95
C GLU A 126 6.27 -1.03 11.28
N ILE A 127 7.40 -0.41 11.00
CA ILE A 127 8.61 -1.09 10.58
C ILE A 127 9.38 -1.50 11.83
N VAL A 128 9.66 -2.80 11.95
CA VAL A 128 10.46 -3.37 13.03
C VAL A 128 11.81 -3.85 12.52
N GLU A 129 12.77 -4.00 13.43
CA GLU A 129 14.14 -4.46 13.12
C GLU A 129 14.14 -5.67 12.17
N GLY A 130 14.83 -5.52 11.03
CA GLY A 130 15.06 -6.56 10.05
C GLY A 130 13.86 -6.91 9.16
N MET A 131 12.84 -6.06 9.11
CA MET A 131 11.91 -6.02 7.98
C MET A 131 12.62 -5.51 6.72
N GLU A 132 12.22 -6.03 5.57
CA GLU A 132 12.53 -5.42 4.28
C GLU A 132 11.80 -4.07 4.22
N HIS A 133 12.53 -3.02 3.91
CA HIS A 133 11.90 -1.76 3.53
C HIS A 133 11.37 -1.93 2.11
N GLU A 134 10.14 -1.51 1.85
CA GLU A 134 9.76 -1.29 0.46
C GLU A 134 10.74 -0.27 -0.10
N HIS A 135 11.53 -0.69 -1.08
CA HIS A 135 12.25 0.25 -1.90
C HIS A 135 11.19 1.02 -2.67
N ASP A 136 10.70 2.10 -2.07
CA ASP A 136 10.00 3.17 -2.75
C ASP A 136 11.00 3.84 -3.69
N HIS A 137 11.35 3.12 -4.74
CA HIS A 137 11.73 3.69 -5.99
C HIS A 137 10.44 3.81 -6.80
N ASP A 138 9.49 4.61 -6.31
CA ASP A 138 8.48 5.23 -7.16
C ASP A 138 9.14 6.33 -8.01
N HIS A 139 10.10 5.87 -8.80
CA HIS A 139 10.35 6.43 -10.10
C HIS A 139 9.92 5.30 -11.01
N GLY A 140 8.64 5.28 -11.38
CA GLY A 140 8.11 4.30 -12.33
C GLY A 140 9.14 4.04 -13.44
N GLU A 141 9.37 2.75 -13.75
CA GLU A 141 10.47 2.27 -14.61
C GLU A 141 10.82 3.29 -15.70
N ILE A 142 12.01 3.91 -15.61
CA ILE A 142 12.41 4.92 -16.60
C ILE A 142 12.60 4.22 -17.94
N VAL A 143 11.59 4.32 -18.82
CA VAL A 143 11.66 3.75 -20.15
C VAL A 143 12.44 4.70 -21.06
N GLU A 144 13.55 4.22 -21.64
CA GLU A 144 14.45 5.03 -22.47
C GLU A 144 13.74 5.77 -23.63
N SER A 145 12.65 5.21 -24.15
CA SER A 145 11.84 5.83 -25.21
C SER A 145 10.97 7.01 -24.78
N GLU A 146 10.77 7.18 -23.47
CA GLU A 146 9.92 8.23 -22.91
C GLU A 146 10.72 9.49 -22.57
N ILE A 147 12.04 9.35 -22.37
CA ILE A 147 12.97 10.45 -22.11
C ILE A 147 12.89 11.50 -23.24
N LYS A 148 12.67 12.76 -22.86
CA LYS A 148 12.65 13.91 -23.78
C LYS A 148 13.89 14.76 -23.61
N ASP A 149 14.28 15.42 -24.70
CA ASP A 149 15.34 16.42 -24.67
C ASP A 149 14.92 17.62 -23.83
N ARG A 150 15.83 18.11 -22.98
CA ARG A 150 15.60 19.30 -22.16
C ARG A 150 16.61 20.39 -22.45
N PRO A 151 16.18 21.57 -22.94
CA PRO A 151 17.06 22.71 -23.12
C PRO A 151 17.51 23.29 -21.77
N LEU A 152 18.61 24.06 -21.77
CA LEU A 152 19.14 24.67 -20.53
C LEU A 152 18.15 25.64 -19.88
N SER A 153 17.24 26.22 -20.66
CA SER A 153 16.20 27.11 -20.17
C SER A 153 15.21 26.44 -19.22
N ASP A 154 15.05 25.12 -19.30
CA ASP A 154 14.20 24.38 -18.36
C ASP A 154 14.81 24.39 -16.97
N PHE A 155 16.13 24.58 -16.86
CA PHE A 155 16.87 24.73 -15.61
C PHE A 155 17.00 26.20 -15.15
N ALA A 156 16.19 27.11 -15.69
CA ALA A 156 16.31 28.53 -15.37
C ALA A 156 16.00 28.82 -13.89
N GLY A 157 16.79 29.69 -13.26
CA GLY A 157 16.64 30.04 -11.87
C GLY A 157 17.93 30.46 -11.19
N ASP A 158 17.81 30.87 -9.93
CA ASP A 158 18.93 31.10 -9.02
C ASP A 158 19.00 29.95 -8.02
N PHE A 159 20.20 29.41 -7.79
CA PHE A 159 20.40 28.21 -6.98
C PHE A 159 21.55 28.35 -5.98
N GLN A 160 21.41 27.65 -4.85
CA GLN A 160 22.39 27.56 -3.78
C GLN A 160 22.86 26.12 -3.57
N SER A 161 24.14 25.94 -3.28
CA SER A 161 24.69 24.64 -2.90
C SER A 161 24.28 24.28 -1.49
N VAL A 162 24.00 23.00 -1.25
CA VAL A 162 23.73 22.48 0.10
C VAL A 162 25.01 22.16 0.89
N LEU A 163 26.18 22.14 0.24
CA LEU A 163 27.45 21.79 0.88
C LEU A 163 27.73 22.59 2.16
N PRO A 164 27.50 23.92 2.22
CA PRO A 164 27.72 24.69 3.45
C PRO A 164 26.91 24.20 4.65
N TYR A 165 25.69 23.66 4.42
CA TYR A 165 24.84 23.14 5.49
C TYR A 165 25.33 21.80 6.07
N PHE A 166 26.06 21.01 5.26
CA PHE A 166 26.79 19.84 5.75
C PHE A 166 28.06 20.23 6.52
N GLU A 167 28.74 21.31 6.10
CA GLU A 167 29.97 21.79 6.74
C GLU A 167 29.72 22.44 8.11
N ASP A 168 28.68 23.28 8.22
CA ASP A 168 28.41 24.06 9.44
C ASP A 168 27.57 23.31 10.49
N GLY A 169 27.07 22.13 10.12
CA GLY A 169 26.30 21.24 10.98
C GLY A 169 24.80 21.48 10.98
N THR A 170 24.29 22.35 10.10
CA THR A 170 22.85 22.58 9.94
C THR A 170 22.10 21.27 9.64
N LEU A 171 22.70 20.36 8.86
CA LEU A 171 22.14 19.05 8.48
C LEU A 171 22.63 17.87 9.35
N ASP A 172 23.21 18.12 10.53
CA ASP A 172 23.76 17.03 11.37
C ASP A 172 22.68 16.02 11.84
N GLU A 173 21.43 16.45 11.98
CA GLU A 173 20.30 15.57 12.32
C GLU A 173 20.03 14.55 11.20
N TYR A 174 19.82 15.03 9.98
CA TYR A 174 19.71 14.20 8.77
C TYR A 174 20.90 13.25 8.58
N ILE A 175 22.15 13.72 8.79
CA ILE A 175 23.33 12.85 8.71
C ILE A 175 23.31 11.75 9.78
N THR A 176 22.72 12.03 10.96
CA THR A 176 22.61 11.03 12.02
C THR A 176 21.63 9.94 11.65
N GLU A 177 20.46 10.30 11.12
CA GLU A 177 19.42 9.38 10.64
C GLU A 177 19.98 8.47 9.53
N GLU A 178 20.56 9.06 8.49
CA GLU A 178 21.23 8.34 7.40
C GLU A 178 22.34 7.41 7.87
N ALA A 179 23.13 7.83 8.87
CA ALA A 179 24.19 7.00 9.44
C ALA A 179 23.63 5.79 10.19
N GLU A 180 22.50 5.94 10.88
CA GLU A 180 21.80 4.84 11.55
C GLU A 180 21.23 3.84 10.54
N GLU A 181 20.55 4.33 9.50
CA GLU A 181 19.99 3.50 8.42
C GLU A 181 21.04 2.71 7.66
N ASN A 182 22.19 3.34 7.37
CA ASN A 182 23.27 2.72 6.60
C ASN A 182 24.29 1.96 7.47
N GLU A 183 24.04 1.81 8.77
CA GLU A 183 24.96 1.18 9.75
C GLU A 183 26.38 1.80 9.77
N LYS A 184 26.50 3.10 9.50
CA LYS A 184 27.77 3.84 9.48
C LYS A 184 27.95 4.70 10.72
N SER A 185 29.19 5.10 10.98
CA SER A 185 29.41 6.17 11.96
C SER A 185 29.00 7.52 11.38
N PHE A 186 28.50 8.42 12.23
CA PHE A 186 28.21 9.82 11.84
C PHE A 186 29.38 10.47 11.07
N ASP A 187 30.61 10.28 11.56
CA ASP A 187 31.80 10.86 10.92
C ASP A 187 32.04 10.29 9.52
N GLU A 188 31.82 8.98 9.34
CA GLU A 188 31.95 8.30 8.04
C GLU A 188 30.87 8.79 7.07
N MET A 189 29.62 8.81 7.50
CA MET A 189 28.50 9.30 6.70
C MET A 189 28.69 10.77 6.31
N LYS A 190 29.08 11.61 7.26
CA LYS A 190 29.38 13.03 7.02
C LYS A 190 30.47 13.22 5.98
N GLN A 191 31.54 12.42 6.02
CA GLN A 191 32.60 12.51 5.00
C GLN A 191 32.08 12.12 3.61
N GLU A 192 31.25 11.09 3.49
CA GLU A 192 30.66 10.71 2.21
C GLU A 192 29.76 11.81 1.64
N PHE A 193 28.91 12.43 2.47
CA PHE A 193 28.09 13.57 2.06
C PHE A 193 28.93 14.74 1.55
N LEU A 194 30.02 15.07 2.26
CA LEU A 194 30.95 16.14 1.88
C LEU A 194 31.71 15.82 0.59
N GLU A 195 32.17 14.59 0.41
CA GLU A 195 32.87 14.15 -0.81
C GLU A 195 31.95 14.18 -2.02
N LYS A 196 30.73 13.65 -1.89
CA LYS A 196 29.71 13.61 -2.95
C LYS A 196 29.30 15.01 -3.40
N ARG A 197 29.22 15.98 -2.48
CA ARG A 197 28.71 17.33 -2.75
C ARG A 197 29.79 18.40 -2.92
N LYS A 198 31.06 18.00 -2.91
CA LYS A 198 32.21 18.91 -3.00
C LYS A 198 32.14 19.80 -4.25
N SER A 199 32.08 21.11 -4.06
CA SER A 199 31.98 22.11 -5.13
C SER A 199 32.77 23.37 -4.77
N ASP A 200 33.35 24.03 -5.77
CA ASP A 200 33.94 25.36 -5.62
C ASP A 200 32.90 26.50 -5.81
N TYR A 201 31.67 26.13 -6.21
CA TYR A 201 30.57 27.02 -6.51
C TYR A 201 29.49 26.92 -5.44
N ASN A 202 29.30 28.00 -4.68
CA ASN A 202 28.30 28.05 -3.61
C ASN A 202 26.93 28.46 -4.13
N THR A 203 26.88 29.25 -5.21
CA THR A 203 25.64 29.62 -5.88
C THR A 203 25.87 29.65 -7.39
N LEU A 204 24.80 29.49 -8.14
CA LEU A 204 24.80 29.68 -9.59
C LEU A 204 23.46 30.25 -10.06
N SER A 205 23.47 30.89 -11.22
CA SER A 205 22.28 31.43 -11.87
C SER A 205 22.21 30.95 -13.31
N ILE A 206 21.03 30.54 -13.76
CA ILE A 206 20.77 30.04 -15.11
C ILE A 206 19.74 30.97 -15.77
N GLU A 207 20.16 31.64 -16.84
CA GLU A 207 19.31 32.54 -17.62
C GLU A 207 19.42 32.20 -19.11
N GLY A 208 18.33 31.66 -19.66
CA GLY A 208 18.28 31.20 -21.05
C GLY A 208 19.30 30.10 -21.31
N ASN A 209 20.34 30.40 -22.10
CA ASN A 209 21.43 29.46 -22.40
C ASN A 209 22.72 29.77 -21.65
N SER A 210 22.70 30.67 -20.66
CA SER A 210 23.89 31.06 -19.91
C SER A 210 23.83 30.53 -18.50
N VAL A 211 24.94 29.99 -18.02
CA VAL A 211 25.14 29.67 -16.59
C VAL A 211 26.20 30.61 -16.03
N SER A 212 25.91 31.21 -14.88
CA SER A 212 26.82 32.03 -14.10
C SER A 212 27.15 31.32 -12.80
N PHE A 213 28.42 31.00 -12.60
CA PHE A 213 28.92 30.34 -11.40
C PHE A 213 29.55 31.36 -10.46
N HIS A 214 29.17 31.32 -9.19
CA HIS A 214 29.68 32.25 -8.18
C HIS A 214 30.65 31.55 -7.23
N THR A 215 31.88 32.06 -7.20
CA THR A 215 32.92 31.66 -6.25
C THR A 215 33.24 32.80 -5.29
N PRO A 216 33.91 32.55 -4.16
CA PRO A 216 34.45 33.62 -3.32
C PRO A 216 35.40 34.58 -4.05
N SER A 217 35.98 34.15 -5.18
CA SER A 217 36.93 34.93 -5.98
C SER A 217 36.29 35.79 -7.07
N GLY A 218 35.00 35.59 -7.35
CA GLY A 218 34.25 36.27 -8.40
C GLY A 218 33.30 35.34 -9.16
N THR A 219 32.64 35.90 -10.17
CA THR A 219 31.69 35.20 -11.05
C THR A 219 32.37 34.82 -12.37
N VAL A 220 32.14 33.61 -12.84
CA VAL A 220 32.48 33.15 -14.20
C VAL A 220 31.20 32.71 -14.91
N SER A 221 31.07 33.03 -16.19
CA SER A 221 29.84 32.73 -16.95
C SER A 221 30.18 32.25 -18.36
N ALA A 222 29.35 31.36 -18.90
CA ALA A 222 29.42 30.93 -20.29
C ALA A 222 28.02 30.64 -20.85
N GLU A 223 27.89 30.79 -22.18
CA GLU A 223 26.76 30.22 -22.91
C GLU A 223 27.02 28.75 -23.23
N TYR A 224 25.99 27.93 -23.10
CA TYR A 224 26.03 26.50 -23.33
C TYR A 224 25.10 26.07 -24.47
N GLU A 225 25.45 24.96 -25.10
CA GLU A 225 24.67 24.30 -26.14
C GLU A 225 24.37 22.86 -25.69
N TYR A 226 23.11 22.45 -25.76
CA TYR A 226 22.65 21.12 -25.39
C TYR A 226 23.28 20.04 -26.29
N GLN A 227 23.76 18.96 -25.69
CA GLN A 227 24.47 17.86 -26.36
C GLN A 227 23.70 16.53 -26.32
N GLY A 228 22.50 16.50 -25.77
CA GLY A 228 21.72 15.27 -25.52
C GLY A 228 21.75 14.87 -24.06
N PHE A 229 21.18 13.70 -23.76
CA PHE A 229 21.19 13.10 -22.42
C PHE A 229 22.08 11.85 -22.37
N GLN A 230 22.45 11.44 -21.17
CA GLN A 230 23.11 10.16 -20.84
C GLN A 230 22.28 9.46 -19.76
N THR A 231 22.25 8.12 -19.77
CA THR A 231 21.56 7.33 -18.74
C THR A 231 22.56 6.58 -17.89
N VAL A 232 22.31 6.51 -16.59
CA VAL A 232 22.98 5.58 -15.68
C VAL A 232 22.07 4.37 -15.52
N LYS A 233 22.67 3.18 -15.56
CA LYS A 233 21.95 1.91 -15.40
C LYS A 233 22.51 1.13 -14.23
N ASP A 234 21.67 0.38 -13.55
CA ASP A 234 22.10 -0.57 -12.53
C ASP A 234 22.65 -1.89 -13.15
N ASP A 235 22.93 -2.87 -12.28
CA ASP A 235 23.47 -4.17 -12.66
C ASP A 235 22.47 -5.04 -13.46
N ASP A 236 21.16 -4.78 -13.30
CA ASP A 236 20.08 -5.47 -14.00
C ASP A 236 19.79 -4.84 -15.37
N GLY A 237 20.29 -3.63 -15.59
CA GLY A 237 20.22 -2.89 -16.85
C GLY A 237 19.09 -1.86 -16.89
N ASP A 238 18.44 -1.61 -15.76
CA ASP A 238 17.37 -0.64 -15.60
C ASP A 238 17.96 0.76 -15.43
N ILE A 239 17.27 1.78 -15.96
CA ILE A 239 17.76 3.16 -15.93
C ILE A 239 17.46 3.75 -14.54
N THR A 240 18.52 4.14 -13.84
CA THR A 240 18.44 4.71 -12.49
C THR A 240 18.52 6.23 -12.47
N SER A 241 19.05 6.86 -13.53
CA SER A 241 19.04 8.33 -13.67
C SER A 241 19.29 8.79 -15.10
N VAL A 242 18.74 9.97 -15.43
CA VAL A 242 18.94 10.67 -16.71
C VAL A 242 19.74 11.95 -16.47
N TRP A 243 20.79 12.17 -17.27
CA TRP A 243 21.70 13.31 -17.16
C TRP A 243 21.72 14.12 -18.45
N TYR A 244 21.25 15.37 -18.40
CA TYR A 244 21.19 16.29 -19.53
C TYR A 244 22.50 17.06 -19.69
N THR A 245 23.11 16.96 -20.86
CA THR A 245 24.50 17.37 -21.06
C THR A 245 24.62 18.61 -21.93
N PHE A 246 25.58 19.46 -21.59
CA PHE A 246 25.77 20.76 -22.23
C PHE A 246 27.25 21.07 -22.42
N GLN A 247 27.57 21.78 -23.51
CA GLN A 247 28.93 22.23 -23.82
C GLN A 247 28.98 23.75 -23.97
N ALA A 248 29.98 24.37 -23.35
CA ALA A 248 30.23 25.80 -23.44
C ALA A 248 30.61 26.19 -24.88
N LYS A 249 29.93 27.20 -25.43
CA LYS A 249 30.28 27.81 -26.73
C LYS A 249 31.64 28.53 -26.69
N THR A 250 32.07 28.93 -25.50
CA THR A 250 33.36 29.61 -25.26
C THR A 250 34.16 28.90 -24.16
N PRO A 251 34.95 27.87 -24.51
CA PRO A 251 35.71 27.07 -23.54
C PRO A 251 36.75 27.86 -22.72
N ASP A 252 37.23 28.99 -23.24
CA ASP A 252 38.24 29.85 -22.57
C ASP A 252 37.62 30.91 -21.64
N SER A 253 36.32 30.83 -21.35
CA SER A 253 35.58 31.80 -20.50
C SER A 253 35.98 31.76 -19.02
N GLY A 254 36.63 30.68 -18.58
CA GLY A 254 36.92 30.40 -17.17
C GLY A 254 35.79 29.68 -16.43
N ALA A 255 34.61 29.51 -17.05
CA ALA A 255 33.56 28.61 -16.58
C ALA A 255 33.83 27.17 -17.06
N PRO A 256 33.22 26.14 -16.44
CA PRO A 256 33.37 24.74 -16.88
C PRO A 256 32.98 24.54 -18.35
N VAL A 257 33.76 23.77 -19.11
CA VAL A 257 33.48 23.53 -20.53
C VAL A 257 32.29 22.59 -20.74
N TYR A 258 32.12 21.60 -19.87
CA TYR A 258 31.05 20.60 -19.95
C TYR A 258 30.25 20.61 -18.66
N LEU A 259 28.92 20.48 -18.79
CA LEU A 259 27.96 20.34 -17.70
C LEU A 259 27.09 19.12 -17.94
N ALA A 260 26.65 18.47 -16.86
CA ALA A 260 25.62 17.45 -16.87
C ALA A 260 24.68 17.66 -15.66
N PHE A 261 23.40 17.89 -15.95
CA PHE A 261 22.34 18.13 -14.95
C PHE A 261 21.49 16.88 -14.77
N ASN A 262 21.09 16.59 -13.54
CA ASN A 262 20.09 15.58 -13.21
C ASN A 262 19.17 16.16 -12.13
N ASP A 263 17.89 16.28 -12.43
CA ASP A 263 16.85 16.77 -11.51
C ASP A 263 15.78 15.69 -11.26
N HIS A 264 16.16 14.42 -11.42
CA HIS A 264 15.30 13.24 -11.28
C HIS A 264 14.17 13.10 -12.31
N GLY A 265 13.92 14.12 -13.15
CA GLY A 265 12.92 14.06 -14.22
C GLY A 265 13.38 13.36 -15.50
N THR A 266 12.41 12.91 -16.29
CA THR A 266 12.63 12.33 -17.65
C THR A 266 12.39 13.34 -18.78
N GLY A 267 11.95 14.55 -18.44
CA GLY A 267 11.57 15.60 -19.39
C GLY A 267 10.21 15.39 -20.07
N ALA A 268 9.45 14.37 -19.66
CA ALA A 268 8.07 14.18 -20.10
C ALA A 268 7.13 15.25 -19.50
N ASP A 269 7.36 15.62 -18.24
CA ASP A 269 6.51 16.52 -17.46
C ASP A 269 6.54 17.98 -17.96
N SER A 270 7.60 18.36 -18.71
CA SER A 270 7.72 19.71 -19.28
C SER A 270 6.91 19.93 -20.57
N HIS A 271 6.17 18.92 -21.05
CA HIS A 271 5.52 18.94 -22.36
C HIS A 271 4.06 18.47 -22.41
N GLU A 272 3.34 18.37 -21.29
CA GLU A 272 1.89 18.14 -21.34
C GLU A 272 1.11 19.43 -21.63
N GLU A 273 0.72 19.58 -22.91
CA GLU A 273 -0.40 20.42 -23.29
C GLU A 273 -1.68 19.91 -22.56
N GLU A 274 -2.29 20.76 -21.74
CA GLU A 274 -3.63 20.65 -21.11
C GLU A 274 -3.73 20.47 -19.58
N HIS A 275 -2.88 21.12 -18.77
CA HIS A 275 -3.30 21.55 -17.42
C HIS A 275 -2.90 23.00 -17.12
N GLU A 276 -3.80 23.73 -16.45
CA GLU A 276 -3.70 25.18 -16.18
C GLU A 276 -2.46 25.54 -15.34
N GLU A 277 -1.66 26.49 -15.85
CA GLU A 277 -0.72 27.39 -15.15
C GLU A 277 -0.17 26.93 -13.78
N HIS A 278 0.67 25.90 -13.76
CA HIS A 278 1.76 25.79 -12.78
C HIS A 278 3.03 25.40 -13.55
N GLU A 279 3.87 26.39 -13.87
CA GLU A 279 5.29 26.11 -14.15
C GLU A 279 5.83 25.49 -12.86
N GLU A 280 6.04 24.17 -12.84
CA GLU A 280 6.73 23.54 -11.71
C GLU A 280 8.16 24.08 -11.68
N GLU A 281 8.42 24.98 -10.72
CA GLU A 281 9.78 25.46 -10.46
C GLU A 281 10.65 24.29 -10.01
N ILE A 282 11.85 24.15 -10.59
CA ILE A 282 12.77 23.08 -10.19
C ILE A 282 13.15 23.26 -8.72
N ALA A 283 12.76 22.29 -7.89
CA ALA A 283 13.09 22.27 -6.47
C ALA A 283 14.62 22.14 -6.24
N HIS A 284 15.26 21.19 -6.93
CA HIS A 284 16.70 20.97 -6.90
C HIS A 284 17.22 20.20 -8.12
N PHE A 285 18.55 20.21 -8.29
CA PHE A 285 19.24 19.33 -9.22
C PHE A 285 20.65 18.96 -8.72
N HIS A 286 21.20 17.91 -9.31
CA HIS A 286 22.60 17.53 -9.25
C HIS A 286 23.34 18.03 -10.48
N LEU A 287 24.55 18.57 -10.28
CA LEU A 287 25.36 19.14 -11.35
C LEU A 287 26.77 18.56 -11.34
N ARG A 288 27.11 17.84 -12.41
CA ARG A 288 28.50 17.47 -12.73
C ARG A 288 29.07 18.48 -13.72
N TYR A 289 30.33 18.85 -13.54
CA TYR A 289 30.97 19.84 -14.39
C TYR A 289 32.48 19.60 -14.54
N GLY A 290 33.06 20.01 -15.66
CA GLY A 290 34.48 19.81 -15.93
C GLY A 290 34.93 20.30 -17.29
N ASN A 291 36.21 20.05 -17.61
CA ASN A 291 36.84 20.61 -18.81
C ASN A 291 37.33 19.55 -19.81
N GLU A 292 37.17 18.26 -19.50
CA GLU A 292 37.73 17.17 -20.30
C GLU A 292 36.76 16.69 -21.38
N SER A 293 35.64 16.07 -20.98
CA SER A 293 34.55 15.65 -21.88
C SER A 293 33.30 15.32 -21.06
N VAL A 294 32.17 15.07 -21.73
CA VAL A 294 30.94 14.58 -21.09
C VAL A 294 31.14 13.18 -20.51
N GLU A 295 31.83 12.30 -21.23
CA GLU A 295 32.12 10.93 -20.78
C GLU A 295 32.93 10.95 -19.47
N ALA A 296 33.91 11.84 -19.38
CA ALA A 296 34.69 12.02 -18.16
C ALA A 296 33.84 12.49 -16.96
N LEU A 297 32.73 13.21 -17.19
CA LEU A 297 31.78 13.56 -16.12
C LEU A 297 30.95 12.34 -15.69
N MET A 298 30.55 11.50 -16.64
CA MET A 298 29.71 10.34 -16.37
C MET A 298 30.49 9.22 -15.64
N ASP A 299 31.78 9.08 -15.93
CA ASP A 299 32.68 8.08 -15.31
C ASP A 299 33.04 8.39 -13.84
N VAL A 300 32.65 9.55 -13.29
CA VAL A 300 32.92 9.88 -11.88
C VAL A 300 31.91 9.19 -10.98
N GLU A 301 32.38 8.21 -10.22
CA GLU A 301 31.63 7.60 -9.13
C GLU A 301 31.60 8.54 -7.93
N ASN A 302 30.42 8.61 -7.28
CA ASN A 302 30.23 9.28 -6.00
C ASN A 302 30.57 10.79 -5.97
N TRP A 303 30.33 11.51 -7.07
CA TRP A 303 30.42 12.97 -7.11
C TRP A 303 29.25 13.58 -7.88
N ALA A 304 28.42 14.34 -7.18
CA ALA A 304 27.23 15.01 -7.69
C ALA A 304 26.84 16.18 -6.76
N PRO A 305 27.51 17.34 -6.88
CA PRO A 305 27.10 18.57 -6.21
C PRO A 305 25.61 18.86 -6.36
N THR A 306 24.93 19.06 -5.24
CA THR A 306 23.47 19.32 -5.20
C THR A 306 23.18 20.80 -4.98
N PHE A 307 22.23 21.31 -5.74
CA PHE A 307 21.79 22.71 -5.71
C PHE A 307 20.27 22.78 -5.58
N TYR A 308 19.79 23.59 -4.63
CA TYR A 308 18.37 23.91 -4.44
C TYR A 308 18.10 25.36 -4.87
N ALA A 309 16.83 25.71 -5.07
CA ALA A 309 16.42 27.09 -5.29
C ALA A 309 17.04 28.05 -4.24
N ALA A 310 17.47 29.24 -4.67
CA ALA A 310 18.23 30.17 -3.84
C ALA A 310 17.44 30.73 -2.64
N ASP A 311 16.11 30.65 -2.67
CA ASP A 311 15.22 31.04 -1.58
C ASP A 311 14.79 29.88 -0.68
N ALA A 312 15.15 28.63 -1.03
CA ALA A 312 14.91 27.47 -0.18
C ALA A 312 15.59 27.65 1.19
N THR A 313 14.80 27.45 2.24
CA THR A 313 15.26 27.50 3.63
C THR A 313 15.98 26.20 4.02
N ALA A 314 16.80 26.27 5.07
CA ALA A 314 17.44 25.07 5.59
C ALA A 314 16.44 23.99 6.05
N ASP A 315 15.26 24.40 6.53
CA ASP A 315 14.21 23.46 6.96
C ASP A 315 13.54 22.80 5.73
N GLU A 316 13.23 23.54 4.67
CA GLU A 316 12.71 22.97 3.42
C GLU A 316 13.74 22.04 2.74
N ILE A 317 15.03 22.38 2.81
CA ILE A 317 16.10 21.51 2.29
C ILE A 317 16.22 20.25 3.14
N LYS A 318 16.05 20.34 4.47
CA LYS A 318 16.03 19.16 5.34
C LYS A 318 14.86 18.26 5.02
N GLU A 319 13.66 18.83 4.94
CA GLU A 319 12.43 18.11 4.61
C GLU A 319 12.54 17.45 3.23
N ALA A 320 13.08 18.14 2.23
CA ALA A 320 13.32 17.54 0.92
C ALA A 320 14.38 16.44 0.96
N LEU A 321 15.50 16.62 1.67
CA LEU A 321 16.51 15.57 1.82
C LEU A 321 15.97 14.36 2.61
N ALA A 322 15.12 14.60 3.61
CA ALA A 322 14.42 13.59 4.39
C ALA A 322 13.33 12.88 3.57
N GLY A 323 12.63 13.59 2.68
CA GLY A 323 11.72 12.98 1.70
C GLY A 323 12.44 12.10 0.67
N HIS A 324 13.74 12.31 0.46
CA HIS A 324 14.62 11.38 -0.27
C HIS A 324 15.23 10.28 0.62
N SER A 325 15.05 10.35 1.94
CA SER A 325 15.40 9.34 2.93
C SER A 325 14.16 8.98 3.76
N HIS A 326 13.16 8.42 3.08
CA HIS A 326 11.96 7.86 3.68
C HIS A 326 11.42 8.63 4.90
N GLU A 327 10.89 9.84 4.69
CA GLU A 327 9.67 10.16 5.42
C GLU A 327 8.61 9.20 4.90
N HIS A 328 8.54 8.02 5.52
CA HIS A 328 7.30 7.24 5.56
C HIS A 328 6.23 8.26 5.96
N GLU A 329 5.36 8.67 5.02
CA GLU A 329 4.06 9.16 5.45
C GLU A 329 3.57 8.12 6.46
N GLU A 330 3.12 8.57 7.64
CA GLU A 330 2.61 7.65 8.64
C GLU A 330 1.36 6.95 8.06
N GLU A 331 1.60 5.86 7.31
CA GLU A 331 0.58 5.10 6.63
C GLU A 331 -0.27 4.42 7.69
N THR A 332 -1.58 4.63 7.59
CA THR A 332 -2.51 4.03 8.54
C THR A 332 -2.64 2.54 8.25
N ASP A 333 -2.31 1.68 9.22
CA ASP A 333 -2.57 0.24 9.09
C ASP A 333 -4.08 0.02 8.98
N GLU A 334 -4.50 -0.58 7.88
CA GLU A 334 -5.89 -0.80 7.52
C GLU A 334 -6.48 -2.12 8.03
N HIS A 335 -5.66 -3.03 8.56
CA HIS A 335 -6.02 -4.40 8.96
C HIS A 335 -6.77 -4.45 10.30
N VAL A 336 -7.66 -3.49 10.52
CA VAL A 336 -8.41 -3.25 11.76
C VAL A 336 -9.20 -4.47 12.22
N TRP A 337 -9.64 -5.33 11.30
CA TRP A 337 -10.48 -6.51 11.59
C TRP A 337 -9.69 -7.68 12.19
N THR A 338 -8.35 -7.66 12.17
CA THR A 338 -7.55 -8.77 12.69
C THR A 338 -7.61 -8.88 14.22
N SER A 339 -7.99 -7.80 14.91
CA SER A 339 -8.33 -7.82 16.33
C SER A 339 -9.80 -8.22 16.56
N PRO A 340 -10.09 -9.31 17.31
CA PRO A 340 -11.47 -9.68 17.64
C PRO A 340 -12.26 -8.59 18.37
N LYS A 341 -11.57 -7.75 19.16
CA LYS A 341 -12.19 -6.59 19.82
C LYS A 341 -12.65 -5.55 18.81
N ASN A 342 -11.81 -5.22 17.84
CA ASN A 342 -12.19 -4.32 16.75
C ASN A 342 -13.31 -4.92 15.92
N ALA A 343 -13.28 -6.22 15.63
CA ALA A 343 -14.35 -6.91 14.91
C ALA A 343 -15.72 -6.78 15.61
N ILE A 344 -15.77 -6.83 16.95
CA ILE A 344 -16.99 -6.58 17.73
C ILE A 344 -17.52 -5.16 17.51
N GLU A 345 -16.65 -4.16 17.56
CA GLU A 345 -17.03 -2.75 17.34
C GLU A 345 -17.49 -2.50 15.90
N ILE A 346 -16.80 -3.09 14.91
CA ILE A 346 -17.18 -3.04 13.49
C ILE A 346 -18.57 -3.67 13.28
N VAL A 347 -18.82 -4.85 13.85
CA VAL A 347 -20.14 -5.51 13.79
C VAL A 347 -21.23 -4.61 14.37
N ASP A 348 -20.96 -3.88 15.45
CA ASP A 348 -21.90 -2.93 16.04
C ASP A 348 -22.22 -1.75 15.12
N LYS A 349 -21.22 -1.21 14.43
CA LYS A 349 -21.41 -0.14 13.44
C LYS A 349 -22.21 -0.61 12.24
N ILE A 350 -21.87 -1.78 11.68
CA ILE A 350 -22.59 -2.39 10.56
C ILE A 350 -24.05 -2.64 10.96
N THR A 351 -24.29 -3.23 12.14
CA THR A 351 -25.65 -3.51 12.64
C THR A 351 -26.46 -2.23 12.74
N SER A 352 -25.91 -1.18 13.35
CA SER A 352 -26.59 0.11 13.53
C SER A 352 -26.99 0.75 12.20
N LEU A 353 -26.10 0.69 11.21
CA LEU A 353 -26.33 1.25 9.89
C LEU A 353 -27.38 0.46 9.10
N ILE A 354 -27.31 -0.87 9.16
CA ILE A 354 -28.28 -1.75 8.49
C ILE A 354 -29.67 -1.60 9.10
N CYS A 355 -29.79 -1.53 10.43
CA CYS A 355 -31.07 -1.27 11.09
C CYS A 355 -31.70 0.06 10.65
N GLY A 356 -30.89 1.11 10.54
CA GLY A 356 -31.36 2.40 10.02
C GLY A 356 -31.90 2.33 8.58
N LYS A 357 -31.37 1.42 7.77
CA LYS A 357 -31.74 1.25 6.35
C LYS A 357 -32.89 0.28 6.13
N ASP A 358 -33.00 -0.75 6.96
CA ASP A 358 -34.02 -1.77 6.85
C ASP A 358 -34.78 -2.03 8.17
N PRO A 359 -35.53 -1.02 8.69
CA PRO A 359 -36.14 -1.08 10.02
C PRO A 359 -37.15 -2.22 10.23
N LYS A 360 -37.68 -2.79 9.15
CA LYS A 360 -38.64 -3.91 9.22
C LYS A 360 -37.99 -5.20 9.73
N ASN A 361 -36.67 -5.31 9.67
CA ASN A 361 -35.89 -6.49 10.05
C ASN A 361 -34.99 -6.26 11.28
N ASP A 362 -35.08 -5.11 11.96
CA ASP A 362 -34.24 -4.72 13.11
C ASP A 362 -34.09 -5.80 14.17
N ASP A 363 -35.22 -6.33 14.68
CA ASP A 363 -35.21 -7.37 15.71
C ASP A 363 -34.38 -8.60 15.29
N SER A 364 -34.38 -8.93 13.99
CA SER A 364 -33.58 -10.05 13.44
C SER A 364 -32.11 -9.70 13.38
N TYR A 365 -31.77 -8.49 12.91
CA TYR A 365 -30.38 -8.02 12.81
C TYR A 365 -29.74 -7.87 14.17
N GLU A 366 -30.42 -7.23 15.13
CA GLU A 366 -29.94 -7.07 16.49
C GLU A 366 -29.71 -8.41 17.19
N LYS A 367 -30.63 -9.37 17.00
CA LYS A 367 -30.48 -10.71 17.56
C LYS A 367 -29.28 -11.45 16.96
N ASN A 368 -29.17 -11.47 15.63
CA ASN A 368 -28.06 -12.15 14.96
C ASN A 368 -26.70 -11.52 15.31
N SER A 369 -26.65 -10.18 15.36
CA SER A 369 -25.49 -9.42 15.80
C SER A 369 -25.09 -9.77 17.24
N ALA A 370 -26.05 -9.81 18.17
CA ALA A 370 -25.78 -10.20 19.55
C ALA A 370 -25.22 -11.64 19.66
N ASP A 371 -25.82 -12.59 18.95
CA ASP A 371 -25.36 -13.99 18.93
C ASP A 371 -23.95 -14.13 18.31
N TYR A 372 -23.63 -13.32 17.30
CA TYR A 372 -22.31 -13.32 16.65
C TYR A 372 -21.24 -12.64 17.51
N LYS A 373 -21.57 -11.51 18.15
CA LYS A 373 -20.65 -10.83 19.08
C LYS A 373 -20.31 -11.71 20.29
N GLU A 374 -21.26 -12.49 20.83
CA GLU A 374 -20.94 -13.45 21.89
C GLU A 374 -19.88 -14.47 21.45
N GLN A 375 -19.90 -14.89 20.17
CA GLN A 375 -18.88 -15.79 19.63
C GLN A 375 -17.53 -15.10 19.46
N LEU A 376 -17.51 -13.83 19.03
CA LEU A 376 -16.28 -13.02 18.95
C LEU A 376 -15.68 -12.75 20.33
N GLU A 377 -16.51 -12.51 21.36
CA GLU A 377 -16.06 -12.37 22.75
C GLU A 377 -15.43 -13.67 23.28
N GLN A 378 -16.00 -14.83 22.91
CA GLN A 378 -15.43 -16.14 23.25
C GLN A 378 -14.11 -16.40 22.51
N LEU A 379 -14.00 -15.94 21.27
CA LEU A 379 -12.76 -15.99 20.48
C LEU A 379 -11.67 -15.13 21.14
N ASP A 380 -11.97 -13.87 21.46
CA ASP A 380 -11.06 -12.97 22.21
C ASP A 380 -10.57 -13.62 23.50
N ALA A 381 -11.50 -14.14 24.32
CA ALA A 381 -11.16 -14.83 25.56
C ALA A 381 -10.25 -16.05 25.34
N SER A 382 -10.39 -16.73 24.19
CA SER A 382 -9.54 -17.88 23.83
C SER A 382 -8.12 -17.45 23.49
N PHE A 383 -7.94 -16.35 22.76
CA PHE A 383 -6.62 -15.76 22.51
C PHE A 383 -5.97 -15.25 23.80
N ARG A 384 -6.69 -14.49 24.63
CA ARG A 384 -6.15 -14.01 25.92
C ARG A 384 -5.67 -15.17 26.79
N LYS A 385 -6.44 -16.25 26.86
CA LYS A 385 -6.05 -17.44 27.62
C LYS A 385 -4.75 -18.07 27.10
N VAL A 386 -4.57 -18.15 25.78
CA VAL A 386 -3.32 -18.64 25.18
C VAL A 386 -2.17 -17.73 25.57
N VAL A 387 -2.35 -16.43 25.40
CA VAL A 387 -1.33 -15.40 25.63
C VAL A 387 -0.97 -15.26 27.12
N ASP A 388 -1.92 -15.34 28.04
CA ASP A 388 -1.70 -15.26 29.49
C ASP A 388 -0.92 -16.46 30.05
N SER A 389 -1.05 -17.61 29.39
CA SER A 389 -0.36 -18.86 29.79
C SER A 389 0.93 -19.12 29.01
N ALA A 390 1.29 -18.21 28.10
CA ALA A 390 2.40 -18.35 27.19
C ALA A 390 3.77 -18.29 27.88
N LYS A 391 4.75 -19.01 27.31
CA LYS A 391 6.16 -18.93 27.74
C LYS A 391 6.93 -17.81 27.06
N ARG A 392 6.43 -17.32 25.91
CA ARG A 392 6.99 -16.21 25.13
C ARG A 392 5.88 -15.29 24.64
N LYS A 393 6.25 -14.08 24.24
CA LYS A 393 5.35 -13.09 23.64
C LYS A 393 5.75 -12.70 22.22
N THR A 394 6.90 -13.19 21.75
CA THR A 394 7.40 -12.96 20.39
C THR A 394 6.82 -13.98 19.41
N ILE A 395 6.33 -13.50 18.27
CA ILE A 395 5.96 -14.30 17.09
C ILE A 395 6.83 -13.89 15.90
N LEU A 396 6.95 -14.76 14.89
CA LEU A 396 7.75 -14.46 13.70
C LEU A 396 6.97 -14.81 12.44
N PHE A 397 6.98 -13.89 11.48
CA PHE A 397 6.40 -14.04 10.15
C PHE A 397 7.52 -14.13 9.11
N GLY A 398 7.48 -15.16 8.28
CA GLY A 398 8.28 -15.23 7.06
C GLY A 398 7.47 -14.70 5.89
N ASP A 399 6.81 -13.56 6.09
CA ASP A 399 5.75 -12.99 5.25
C ASP A 399 5.45 -11.54 5.67
N ARG A 400 4.47 -10.90 5.04
CA ARG A 400 3.82 -9.65 5.45
C ARG A 400 3.21 -9.73 6.85
N PHE A 401 3.01 -8.58 7.49
CA PHE A 401 2.48 -8.50 8.85
C PHE A 401 1.19 -7.65 9.00
N PRO A 402 0.02 -8.15 8.56
CA PRO A 402 -1.26 -7.45 8.70
C PRO A 402 -1.86 -7.55 10.12
N PHE A 403 -1.02 -7.73 11.15
CA PHE A 403 -1.45 -8.12 12.50
C PHE A 403 -1.11 -7.08 13.56
N ARG A 404 -0.88 -5.82 13.19
CA ARG A 404 -0.54 -4.75 14.15
C ARG A 404 -1.58 -4.62 15.27
N TYR A 405 -2.86 -4.50 14.91
CA TYR A 405 -3.96 -4.43 15.87
C TYR A 405 -4.06 -5.68 16.77
N PHE A 406 -3.76 -6.86 16.21
CA PHE A 406 -3.75 -8.10 16.95
C PHE A 406 -2.57 -8.14 17.94
N ALA A 407 -1.37 -7.74 17.50
CA ALA A 407 -0.18 -7.69 18.34
C ALA A 407 -0.36 -6.72 19.51
N ASP A 408 -0.89 -5.52 19.26
CA ASP A 408 -1.16 -4.51 20.27
C ASP A 408 -2.20 -4.98 21.30
N GLU A 409 -3.32 -5.56 20.83
CA GLU A 409 -4.40 -6.01 21.72
C GLU A 409 -3.97 -7.14 22.68
N TYR A 410 -3.03 -7.98 22.25
CA TYR A 410 -2.54 -9.11 23.04
C TYR A 410 -1.13 -8.89 23.63
N GLY A 411 -0.51 -7.73 23.41
CA GLY A 411 0.84 -7.42 23.91
C GLY A 411 1.90 -8.40 23.39
N LEU A 412 1.88 -8.66 22.08
CA LEU A 412 2.85 -9.50 21.39
C LEU A 412 3.92 -8.63 20.74
N SER A 413 5.15 -9.12 20.75
CA SER A 413 6.23 -8.58 19.92
C SER A 413 6.35 -9.43 18.66
N TYR A 414 6.86 -8.88 17.57
CA TYR A 414 6.96 -9.60 16.32
C TYR A 414 8.23 -9.28 15.54
N TYR A 415 8.60 -10.22 14.68
CA TYR A 415 9.51 -10.03 13.56
C TYR A 415 8.74 -10.44 12.29
N ALA A 416 8.92 -9.71 11.20
CA ALA A 416 8.29 -10.06 9.92
C ALA A 416 9.23 -9.73 8.76
N ALA A 417 8.92 -10.28 7.57
CA ALA A 417 9.71 -9.99 6.37
C ALA A 417 9.31 -8.64 5.76
N PHE A 418 8.03 -8.29 5.80
CA PHE A 418 7.48 -7.06 5.24
C PHE A 418 6.44 -6.46 6.18
N THR A 419 6.07 -5.20 5.94
CA THR A 419 4.92 -4.57 6.58
C THR A 419 3.60 -5.23 6.15
N GLY A 420 2.45 -4.73 6.63
CA GLY A 420 1.15 -5.33 6.35
C GLY A 420 0.70 -5.09 4.91
N CYS A 421 0.82 -3.84 4.45
CA CYS A 421 0.39 -3.38 3.14
C CYS A 421 1.31 -3.78 1.97
N SER A 422 2.51 -4.30 2.26
CA SER A 422 3.51 -4.53 1.22
C SER A 422 3.03 -5.41 0.05
N THR A 423 3.46 -5.06 -1.17
CA THR A 423 3.19 -5.89 -2.36
C THR A 423 4.30 -6.88 -2.66
N GLU A 424 5.43 -6.77 -1.96
CA GLU A 424 6.60 -7.60 -2.15
C GLU A 424 6.37 -9.05 -1.70
N THR A 425 7.02 -9.96 -2.41
CA THR A 425 6.88 -11.41 -2.16
C THR A 425 8.21 -12.14 -2.07
N GLU A 426 9.32 -11.45 -2.32
CA GLU A 426 10.68 -11.95 -2.20
C GLU A 426 11.49 -10.99 -1.31
N ALA A 427 12.13 -11.52 -0.27
CA ALA A 427 12.94 -10.72 0.63
C ALA A 427 14.42 -10.89 0.31
N SER A 428 15.23 -9.90 0.66
CA SER A 428 16.68 -9.95 0.50
C SER A 428 17.28 -11.11 1.31
N ALA A 429 18.47 -11.55 0.89
CA ALA A 429 19.21 -12.56 1.63
C ALA A 429 19.54 -12.11 3.07
N ALA A 430 19.66 -10.79 3.30
CA ALA A 430 19.90 -10.21 4.61
C ALA A 430 18.68 -10.38 5.52
N THR A 431 17.49 -10.02 5.06
CA THR A 431 16.21 -10.21 5.78
C THR A 431 15.99 -11.67 6.14
N VAL A 432 16.16 -12.59 5.18
CA VAL A 432 16.02 -14.04 5.44
C VAL A 432 17.04 -14.54 6.48
N ALA A 433 18.30 -14.06 6.41
CA ALA A 433 19.34 -14.42 7.38
C ALA A 433 19.04 -13.88 8.78
N PHE A 434 18.63 -12.62 8.87
CA PHE A 434 18.23 -11.98 10.12
C PHE A 434 17.08 -12.74 10.80
N LEU A 435 15.99 -12.99 10.10
CA LEU A 435 14.85 -13.73 10.63
C LEU A 435 15.25 -15.16 11.04
N THR A 436 16.11 -15.81 10.25
CA THR A 436 16.66 -17.14 10.58
C THR A 436 17.45 -17.13 11.88
N ASP A 437 18.24 -16.09 12.14
CA ASP A 437 19.03 -15.97 13.35
C ASP A 437 18.15 -15.66 14.56
N LYS A 438 17.15 -14.78 14.44
CA LYS A 438 16.15 -14.56 15.52
C LYS A 438 15.42 -15.85 15.91
N VAL A 439 15.03 -16.68 14.94
CA VAL A 439 14.42 -18.00 15.22
C VAL A 439 15.36 -18.88 16.06
N LYS A 440 16.66 -18.93 15.73
CA LYS A 440 17.65 -19.75 16.45
C LYS A 440 17.96 -19.21 17.84
N GLU A 441 18.15 -17.91 17.95
CA GLU A 441 18.55 -17.21 19.18
C GLU A 441 17.45 -17.26 20.23
N GLU A 442 16.21 -16.92 19.84
CA GLU A 442 15.06 -16.91 20.73
C GLU A 442 14.34 -18.27 20.82
N GLN A 443 14.80 -19.26 20.05
CA GLN A 443 14.21 -20.60 19.98
C GLN A 443 12.71 -20.53 19.62
N ILE A 444 12.38 -19.73 18.62
CA ILE A 444 11.01 -19.54 18.13
C ILE A 444 10.56 -20.84 17.45
N PRO A 445 9.47 -21.48 17.91
CA PRO A 445 9.10 -22.82 17.43
C PRO A 445 8.30 -22.79 16.12
N VAL A 446 7.74 -21.63 15.76
CA VAL A 446 6.82 -21.47 14.63
C VAL A 446 7.18 -20.22 13.83
N VAL A 447 7.20 -20.38 12.51
CA VAL A 447 7.27 -19.30 11.52
C VAL A 447 5.91 -19.22 10.86
N PHE A 448 5.29 -18.04 10.91
CA PHE A 448 3.99 -17.79 10.31
C PHE A 448 4.06 -17.34 8.86
N THR A 449 3.02 -17.68 8.11
CA THR A 449 2.64 -17.06 6.84
C THR A 449 1.18 -16.61 6.93
N ILE A 450 0.77 -15.69 6.05
CA ILE A 450 -0.66 -15.37 5.85
C ILE A 450 -1.32 -16.38 4.91
N GLU A 451 -2.64 -16.34 4.79
CA GLU A 451 -3.32 -17.13 3.76
C GLU A 451 -2.82 -16.79 2.36
N LEU A 452 -2.81 -17.78 1.47
CA LEU A 452 -2.43 -17.63 0.06
C LEU A 452 -1.00 -17.12 -0.19
N SER A 453 -0.15 -17.13 0.84
CA SER A 453 1.27 -16.86 0.75
C SER A 453 1.99 -17.76 -0.27
N ASN A 454 3.08 -17.26 -0.86
CA ASN A 454 3.99 -18.08 -1.66
C ASN A 454 4.88 -18.98 -0.79
N GLU A 455 4.94 -18.73 0.51
CA GLU A 455 5.62 -19.47 1.57
C GLU A 455 7.16 -19.60 1.43
N LYS A 456 7.80 -18.99 0.42
CA LYS A 456 9.23 -19.19 0.09
C LYS A 456 10.17 -18.77 1.22
N ILE A 457 9.90 -17.61 1.83
CA ILE A 457 10.71 -17.06 2.92
C ILE A 457 10.55 -17.95 4.15
N ALA A 458 9.31 -18.24 4.55
CA ALA A 458 9.03 -19.12 5.67
C ALA A 458 9.63 -20.53 5.51
N ASP A 459 9.61 -21.10 4.30
CA ASP A 459 10.23 -22.39 4.01
C ASP A 459 11.75 -22.33 4.20
N SER A 460 12.41 -21.30 3.68
CA SER A 460 13.86 -21.11 3.82
C SER A 460 14.27 -21.04 5.30
N ILE A 461 13.53 -20.28 6.11
CA ILE A 461 13.76 -20.15 7.54
C ILE A 461 13.51 -21.49 8.25
N CYS A 462 12.41 -22.19 7.95
CA CYS A 462 12.08 -23.46 8.58
C CYS A 462 13.10 -24.57 8.25
N GLU A 463 13.59 -24.63 7.02
CA GLU A 463 14.64 -25.58 6.60
C GLU A 463 15.96 -25.36 7.36
N ALA A 464 16.32 -24.10 7.60
CA ALA A 464 17.56 -23.73 8.29
C ALA A 464 17.50 -23.92 9.82
N THR A 465 16.31 -23.87 10.41
CA THR A 465 16.12 -23.77 11.87
C THR A 465 15.47 -25.02 12.48
N GLY A 466 14.69 -25.75 11.68
CA GLY A 466 13.80 -26.82 12.16
C GLY A 466 12.52 -26.32 12.83
N ALA A 467 12.23 -25.02 12.77
CA ALA A 467 10.94 -24.47 13.19
C ALA A 467 9.80 -25.00 12.32
N LYS A 468 8.57 -24.92 12.83
CA LYS A 468 7.38 -25.34 12.09
C LYS A 468 6.78 -24.16 11.34
N LYS A 469 6.47 -24.34 10.06
CA LYS A 469 5.61 -23.41 9.34
C LYS A 469 4.15 -23.61 9.75
N MET A 470 3.43 -22.53 10.03
CA MET A 470 1.98 -22.52 10.25
C MET A 470 1.37 -21.27 9.62
N THR A 471 0.08 -21.29 9.33
CA THR A 471 -0.65 -20.10 8.87
C THR A 471 -1.24 -19.37 10.07
N LEU A 472 -1.16 -18.04 10.06
CA LEU A 472 -2.02 -17.16 10.85
C LEU A 472 -2.90 -16.39 9.86
N TYR A 473 -4.20 -16.68 9.87
CA TYR A 473 -5.17 -16.11 8.95
C TYR A 473 -5.42 -14.62 9.25
N SER A 474 -5.10 -13.73 8.32
CA SER A 474 -5.52 -12.33 8.42
C SER A 474 -7.02 -12.20 8.12
N CYS A 475 -7.61 -13.21 7.49
CA CYS A 475 -9.00 -13.24 7.01
C CYS A 475 -9.28 -12.21 5.92
N HIS A 476 -8.23 -11.66 5.32
CA HIS A 476 -8.30 -10.73 4.21
C HIS A 476 -8.89 -11.42 2.97
N ASN A 477 -8.47 -12.66 2.75
CA ASN A 477 -8.85 -13.43 1.58
C ASN A 477 -9.17 -14.88 1.94
N MET A 478 -9.70 -15.62 0.96
CA MET A 478 -9.90 -17.05 1.08
C MET A 478 -9.80 -17.74 -0.26
N THR A 479 -9.58 -19.05 -0.24
CA THR A 479 -9.72 -19.88 -1.42
C THR A 479 -11.19 -20.05 -1.81
N LYS A 480 -11.42 -20.35 -3.09
CA LYS A 480 -12.75 -20.74 -3.58
C LYS A 480 -13.30 -21.97 -2.84
N GLU A 481 -12.45 -22.92 -2.51
CA GLU A 481 -12.83 -24.12 -1.77
C GLU A 481 -13.28 -23.79 -0.34
N GLN A 482 -12.56 -22.90 0.37
CA GLN A 482 -12.98 -22.40 1.68
C GLN A 482 -14.35 -21.73 1.60
N MET A 483 -14.58 -20.90 0.57
CA MET A 483 -15.90 -20.26 0.35
C MET A 483 -17.01 -21.29 0.15
N GLU A 484 -16.80 -22.27 -0.72
CA GLU A 484 -17.76 -23.33 -1.03
C GLU A 484 -18.04 -24.23 0.18
N ASN A 485 -17.04 -24.42 1.05
CA ASN A 485 -17.17 -25.17 2.30
C ASN A 485 -17.76 -24.36 3.45
N GLY A 486 -18.08 -23.08 3.23
CA GLY A 486 -18.73 -22.22 4.22
C GLY A 486 -17.78 -21.68 5.30
N ALA A 487 -16.51 -21.48 4.97
CA ALA A 487 -15.56 -20.79 5.86
C ALA A 487 -16.13 -19.44 6.31
N THR A 488 -15.86 -19.09 7.56
CA THR A 488 -16.25 -17.83 8.19
C THR A 488 -15.02 -17.15 8.78
N TYR A 489 -15.11 -15.85 9.03
CA TYR A 489 -14.08 -15.13 9.79
C TYR A 489 -13.81 -15.84 11.12
N LEU A 490 -14.89 -16.22 11.82
CA LEU A 490 -14.81 -16.92 13.09
C LEU A 490 -14.09 -18.27 12.97
N SER A 491 -14.36 -19.08 11.94
CA SER A 491 -13.70 -20.38 11.79
C SER A 491 -12.20 -20.23 11.54
N MET A 492 -11.80 -19.26 10.70
CA MET A 492 -10.39 -19.01 10.40
C MET A 492 -9.65 -18.46 11.63
N MET A 493 -10.27 -17.53 12.36
CA MET A 493 -9.70 -17.01 13.61
C MET A 493 -9.66 -18.06 14.73
N MET A 494 -10.57 -19.02 14.76
CA MET A 494 -10.48 -20.14 15.70
C MET A 494 -9.27 -21.05 15.40
N GLU A 495 -8.90 -21.23 14.14
CA GLU A 495 -7.65 -21.93 13.77
C GLU A 495 -6.43 -21.13 14.23
N ASN A 496 -6.48 -19.80 14.17
CA ASN A 496 -5.42 -18.94 14.69
C ASN A 496 -5.16 -19.13 16.20
N VAL A 497 -6.17 -19.51 16.99
CA VAL A 497 -5.97 -19.81 18.42
C VAL A 497 -5.01 -20.99 18.60
N ASP A 498 -5.11 -22.01 17.73
CA ASP A 498 -4.25 -23.19 17.78
C ASP A 498 -2.84 -22.88 17.23
N SER A 499 -2.75 -22.12 16.14
CA SER A 499 -1.51 -21.57 15.58
C SER A 499 -0.74 -20.75 16.61
N LEU A 500 -1.40 -19.78 17.25
CA LEU A 500 -0.79 -18.94 18.27
C LEU A 500 -0.34 -19.76 19.49
N ARG A 501 -1.12 -20.75 19.92
CA ARG A 501 -0.73 -21.62 21.03
C ARG A 501 0.55 -22.38 20.74
N ALA A 502 0.75 -22.83 19.50
CA ALA A 502 1.95 -23.52 19.07
C ALA A 502 3.16 -22.58 19.01
N ALA A 503 2.97 -21.33 18.57
CA ALA A 503 4.05 -20.34 18.54
C ALA A 503 4.50 -19.91 19.95
N LEU A 504 3.56 -19.74 20.88
CA LEU A 504 3.84 -19.14 22.18
C LEU A 504 4.28 -20.12 23.29
N ASN A 505 4.35 -21.43 23.04
CA ASN A 505 4.69 -22.47 24.03
C ASN A 505 5.78 -23.45 23.59
#